data_AF-A0A8T6Y8B7-F1
#
_entry.id   AF-A0A8T6Y8B7-F1
#
_cell.length_a   1.000
_cell.length_b   1.000
_cell.length_c   1.000
_cell.angle_alpha   90.00
_cell.angle_beta   90.00
_cell.angle_gamma   90.00
#
_symmetry.space_group_name_H-M   'P 1'
#
loop_
_entity.id
_entity.type
_entity.pdbx_description
1 polymer ?
#
loop_
_entity_poly.entity_id
_entity_poly.type
_entity_poly.pdbx_seq_one_letter_code
_entity_poly.pdbx_strand_id
1 'polypeptide(L)'
;MVVARNLTLLRSHNIVVEVRILKTLIEPDIELIKATATFKDGSLLHVSEAEGADWREYSYHWQKSEKMIRRWDNAPHHKDLPNFPHHVHNSRNVISGEDLNLADVLAYIEMKIKD
;
A
#
# COMPACT_ATOMS: atom_id res chain seq x y z
N MET A 1 6.18 14.95 2.33
CA MET A 1 4.88 15.04 1.65
C MET A 1 4.45 13.69 1.13
N VAL A 2 3.55 13.02 1.86
CA VAL A 2 2.96 11.71 1.53
C VAL A 2 2.36 11.71 0.14
N VAL A 3 1.57 12.74 -0.20
CA VAL A 3 0.84 12.79 -1.47
C VAL A 3 1.82 12.83 -2.64
N ALA A 4 2.77 13.76 -2.62
CA ALA A 4 3.75 13.92 -3.68
C ALA A 4 4.67 12.69 -3.80
N ARG A 5 5.17 12.17 -2.67
CA ARG A 5 6.01 10.96 -2.61
C ARG A 5 5.32 9.78 -3.26
N ASN A 6 4.09 9.46 -2.82
CA ASN A 6 3.37 8.29 -3.30
C ASN A 6 2.94 8.42 -4.76
N LEU A 7 2.55 9.61 -5.22
CA LEU A 7 2.25 9.84 -6.63
C LEU A 7 3.49 9.69 -7.51
N THR A 8 4.65 10.22 -7.07
CA THR A 8 5.91 10.03 -7.80
C THR A 8 6.26 8.56 -7.90
N LEU A 9 6.21 7.81 -6.79
CA LEU A 9 6.49 6.37 -6.77
C LEU A 9 5.57 5.61 -7.72
N LEU A 10 4.26 5.82 -7.65
CA LEU A 10 3.30 5.12 -8.52
C LEU A 10 3.50 5.47 -9.99
N ARG A 11 3.70 6.75 -10.33
CA ARG A 11 3.79 7.20 -11.71
C ARG A 11 5.13 6.88 -12.37
N SER A 12 6.22 6.76 -11.61
CA SER A 12 7.54 6.45 -12.15
C SER A 12 7.83 4.95 -12.22
N HIS A 13 7.04 4.11 -11.53
CA HIS A 13 7.31 2.69 -11.49
C HIS A 13 6.96 2.01 -12.82
N ASN A 14 7.92 1.26 -13.35
CA ASN A 14 7.84 0.58 -14.64
C ASN A 14 6.72 -0.47 -14.79
N ILE A 15 6.12 -0.99 -13.71
CA ILE A 15 5.03 -1.97 -13.75
C ILE A 15 3.65 -1.31 -13.75
N VAL A 16 3.57 -0.03 -13.38
CA VAL A 16 2.32 0.71 -13.29
C VAL A 16 1.95 1.23 -14.66
N VAL A 17 0.71 0.96 -15.09
CA VAL A 17 0.17 1.42 -16.38
C VAL A 17 -0.82 2.57 -16.21
N GLU A 18 -1.52 2.62 -15.08
CA GLU A 18 -2.49 3.67 -14.77
C GLU A 18 -2.47 3.97 -13.28
N VAL A 19 -2.62 5.24 -12.92
CA VAL A 19 -2.84 5.69 -11.54
C VAL A 19 -4.11 6.51 -11.50
N ARG A 20 -5.10 6.04 -10.74
CA ARG A 20 -6.33 6.79 -10.44
C ARG A 20 -6.27 7.31 -9.00
N ILE A 21 -6.32 8.62 -8.85
CA ILE A 21 -6.44 9.26 -7.54
C ILE A 21 -7.90 9.22 -7.11
N LEU A 22 -8.16 8.72 -5.91
CA LEU A 22 -9.50 8.64 -5.33
C LEU A 22 -9.74 9.77 -4.33
N LYS A 23 -8.73 10.09 -3.51
CA LYS A 23 -8.79 11.17 -2.52
C LYS A 23 -7.39 11.67 -2.20
N THR A 24 -7.27 12.97 -1.99
CA THR A 24 -6.12 13.59 -1.33
C THR A 24 -6.60 14.54 -0.24
N LEU A 25 -5.81 14.68 0.82
CA LEU A 25 -5.94 15.72 1.83
C LEU A 25 -4.54 16.23 2.12
N ILE A 26 -4.36 17.55 2.13
CA ILE A 26 -3.10 18.21 2.50
C ILE A 26 -3.49 19.35 3.42
N GLU A 27 -3.24 19.17 4.70
CA GLU A 27 -3.45 20.14 5.76
C GLU A 27 -2.13 20.27 6.55
N PRO A 28 -1.95 21.32 7.37
CA PRO A 28 -0.70 21.53 8.11
C PRO A 28 -0.22 20.32 8.94
N ASP A 29 -1.16 19.58 9.53
CA ASP A 29 -0.86 18.50 10.48
C ASP A 29 -1.10 17.10 9.90
N ILE A 30 -1.63 16.99 8.68
CA ILE A 30 -1.97 15.70 8.07
C ILE A 30 -1.90 15.75 6.54
N GLU A 31 -1.26 14.73 5.97
CA GLU A 31 -1.43 14.38 4.56
C GLU A 31 -2.07 13.01 4.42
N LEU A 32 -2.96 12.86 3.45
CA LEU A 32 -3.57 11.57 3.10
C LEU A 32 -3.67 11.42 1.59
N ILE A 33 -3.42 10.21 1.12
CA ILE A 33 -3.70 9.79 -0.25
C ILE A 33 -4.47 8.48 -0.26
N LYS A 34 -5.51 8.42 -1.11
CA LYS A 34 -6.11 7.19 -1.59
C LYS A 34 -6.00 7.14 -3.10
N ALA A 35 -5.45 6.06 -3.63
CA ALA A 35 -5.27 5.85 -5.06
C ALA A 35 -5.41 4.38 -5.43
N THR A 36 -5.68 4.12 -6.71
CA THR A 36 -5.56 2.79 -7.31
C THR A 36 -4.47 2.85 -8.38
N ALA A 37 -3.56 1.89 -8.37
CA ALA A 37 -2.60 1.67 -9.44
C ALA A 37 -2.95 0.38 -10.18
N THR A 38 -3.05 0.45 -11.50
CA THR A 38 -3.20 -0.72 -12.38
C THR A 38 -1.81 -1.15 -12.82
N PHE A 39 -1.53 -2.46 -12.77
CA PHE A 39 -0.27 -3.04 -13.21
C PHE A 39 -0.37 -3.70 -14.59
N LYS A 40 0.78 -3.90 -15.25
CA LYS A 40 0.90 -4.51 -16.59
C LYS A 40 0.21 -5.87 -16.75
N ASP A 41 0.11 -6.66 -15.69
CA ASP A 41 -0.53 -7.99 -15.72
C ASP A 41 -2.05 -7.93 -15.48
N GLY A 42 -2.62 -6.73 -15.37
CA GLY A 42 -4.02 -6.46 -15.07
C GLY A 42 -4.40 -6.54 -13.59
N SER A 43 -3.45 -6.79 -12.69
CA SER A 43 -3.71 -6.69 -11.24
C SER A 43 -3.74 -5.23 -10.77
N LEU A 44 -4.35 -4.99 -9.61
CA LEU A 44 -4.61 -3.67 -9.05
C LEU A 44 -4.01 -3.57 -7.64
N LEU A 45 -3.38 -2.43 -7.34
CA LEU A 45 -3.00 -2.03 -6.00
C LEU A 45 -3.86 -0.85 -5.55
N HIS A 46 -4.64 -1.04 -4.49
CA HIS A 46 -5.27 0.06 -3.76
C HIS A 46 -4.32 0.55 -2.68
N VAL A 47 -4.04 1.85 -2.71
CA VAL A 47 -3.15 2.55 -1.80
C VAL A 47 -4.00 3.47 -0.93
N SER A 48 -3.87 3.33 0.39
CA SER A 48 -4.36 4.29 1.37
C SER A 48 -3.22 4.57 2.33
N GLU A 49 -2.77 5.82 2.43
CA GLU A 49 -1.73 6.20 3.37
C GLU A 49 -2.02 7.59 3.91
N ALA A 50 -1.91 7.74 5.22
CA ALA A 50 -2.03 8.98 5.94
C ALA A 50 -0.88 9.11 6.94
N GLU A 51 -0.36 10.32 7.09
CA GLU A 51 0.77 10.62 7.97
C GLU A 51 0.50 11.97 8.62
N GLY A 52 0.66 12.03 9.94
CA GLY A 52 0.74 13.26 10.72
C GLY A 52 2.10 13.36 11.41
N ALA A 53 2.23 14.27 12.38
CA ALA A 53 3.52 14.57 13.02
C ALA A 53 4.24 13.33 13.60
N ASP A 54 3.51 12.49 14.35
CA ASP A 54 4.07 11.35 15.09
C ASP A 54 3.36 10.02 14.80
N TRP A 55 2.56 9.96 13.73
CA TRP A 55 1.79 8.78 13.39
C TRP A 55 1.69 8.57 11.89
N ARG A 56 1.55 7.30 11.50
CA ARG A 56 1.33 6.87 10.13
C ARG A 56 0.31 5.75 10.13
N GLU A 57 -0.65 5.84 9.23
CA GLU A 57 -1.60 4.76 8.93
C GLU A 57 -1.49 4.40 7.46
N TYR A 58 -1.43 3.10 7.15
CA TYR A 58 -1.38 2.64 5.78
C TYR A 58 -2.16 1.35 5.59
N SER A 59 -2.70 1.20 4.38
CA SER A 59 -3.23 -0.06 3.86
C SER A 59 -2.93 -0.13 2.37
N TYR A 60 -2.22 -1.18 1.98
CA TYR A 60 -1.85 -1.46 0.60
C TYR A 60 -2.49 -2.79 0.21
N HIS A 61 -3.53 -2.77 -0.62
CA HIS A 61 -4.30 -3.96 -1.00
C HIS A 61 -4.02 -4.33 -2.45
N TRP A 62 -3.34 -5.44 -2.68
CA TRP A 62 -3.07 -6.00 -3.99
C TRP A 62 -4.05 -7.13 -4.33
N GLN A 63 -4.74 -6.99 -5.47
CA GLN A 63 -5.75 -7.94 -5.95
C GLN A 63 -5.64 -8.14 -7.46
N LYS A 64 -6.18 -9.26 -7.93
CA LYS A 64 -6.43 -9.49 -9.36
C LYS A 64 -7.89 -9.88 -9.55
N SER A 65 -8.59 -9.12 -10.38
CA SER A 65 -10.06 -9.14 -10.41
C SER A 65 -10.61 -8.93 -8.99
N GLU A 66 -11.54 -9.76 -8.53
CA GLU A 66 -12.14 -9.68 -7.18
C GLU A 66 -11.33 -10.44 -6.10
N LYS A 67 -10.20 -11.05 -6.46
CA LYS A 67 -9.44 -11.89 -5.53
C LYS A 67 -8.26 -11.13 -4.94
N MET A 68 -8.28 -10.93 -3.61
CA MET A 68 -7.14 -10.43 -2.86
C MET A 68 -5.96 -11.41 -2.98
N ILE A 69 -4.81 -10.89 -3.39
CA ILE A 69 -3.54 -11.62 -3.43
C ILE A 69 -2.81 -11.41 -2.11
N ARG A 70 -2.68 -10.13 -1.70
CA ARG A 70 -2.00 -9.74 -0.47
C ARG A 70 -2.45 -8.35 -0.04
N ARG A 71 -2.52 -8.10 1.27
CA ARG A 71 -2.69 -6.75 1.83
C ARG A 71 -1.68 -6.51 2.95
N TRP A 72 -0.99 -5.38 2.92
CA TRP A 72 -0.14 -4.89 4.00
C TRP A 72 -0.87 -3.79 4.75
N ASP A 73 -0.86 -3.85 6.07
CA ASP A 73 -1.66 -2.96 6.90
C ASP A 73 -0.95 -2.72 8.25
N ASN A 74 -1.24 -1.59 8.89
CA ASN A 74 -0.76 -1.28 10.23
C ASN A 74 -1.88 -0.86 11.19
N ALA A 75 -3.14 -1.18 10.88
CA ALA A 75 -4.25 -0.99 11.80
C ALA A 75 -4.01 -1.77 13.12
N PRO A 76 -4.28 -1.17 14.30
CA PRO A 76 -3.86 -1.70 15.60
C PRO A 76 -4.75 -2.84 16.13
N HIS A 77 -5.00 -3.87 15.32
CA HIS A 77 -5.92 -4.97 15.63
C HIS A 77 -5.24 -6.30 16.03
N HIS A 78 -4.01 -6.58 15.56
CA HIS A 78 -3.34 -7.88 15.75
C HIS A 78 -2.20 -7.85 16.78
N LYS A 79 -2.53 -7.55 18.03
CA LYS A 79 -1.56 -7.28 19.13
C LYS A 79 -0.62 -8.44 19.47
N ASP A 80 -1.00 -9.67 19.12
CA ASP A 80 -0.21 -10.86 19.43
C ASP A 80 0.91 -11.14 18.41
N LEU A 81 1.00 -10.35 17.33
CA LEU A 81 2.05 -10.50 16.33
C LEU A 81 3.36 -9.83 16.79
N PRO A 82 4.53 -10.45 16.57
CA PRO A 82 5.82 -9.92 17.01
C PRO A 82 6.11 -8.47 16.60
N ASN A 83 5.70 -8.05 15.39
CA ASN A 83 5.95 -6.71 14.87
C ASN A 83 4.68 -5.85 14.81
N PHE A 84 3.79 -6.00 15.79
CA PHE A 84 2.61 -5.15 15.92
C PHE A 84 2.99 -3.64 15.81
N PRO A 85 2.24 -2.81 15.05
CA PRO A 85 0.95 -3.12 14.44
C PRO A 85 1.02 -3.66 13.00
N HIS A 86 2.22 -3.84 12.46
CA HIS A 86 2.43 -4.20 11.07
C HIS A 86 2.07 -5.65 10.81
N HIS A 87 1.19 -5.88 9.84
CA HIS A 87 0.73 -7.21 9.51
C HIS A 87 0.40 -7.34 8.03
N VAL A 88 0.43 -8.59 7.56
CA VAL A 88 0.11 -8.94 6.17
C VAL A 88 -1.04 -9.93 6.15
N HIS A 89 -2.09 -9.58 5.43
CA HIS A 89 -3.16 -10.50 5.05
C HIS A 89 -2.75 -11.21 3.76
N ASN A 90 -2.81 -12.53 3.78
CA ASN A 90 -2.77 -13.36 2.57
C ASN A 90 -4.06 -14.17 2.47
N SER A 91 -4.25 -14.94 1.40
CA SER A 91 -5.50 -15.66 1.12
C SER A 91 -6.03 -16.56 2.25
N ARG A 92 -5.25 -16.88 3.29
CA ARG A 92 -5.67 -17.76 4.39
C ARG A 92 -5.35 -17.24 5.78
N ASN A 93 -4.31 -16.43 5.93
CA ASN A 93 -3.74 -16.09 7.23
C ASN A 93 -3.43 -14.60 7.34
N VAL A 94 -3.39 -14.14 8.59
CA VAL A 94 -2.71 -12.90 8.98
C VAL A 94 -1.37 -13.28 9.59
N ILE A 95 -0.30 -12.69 9.09
CA ILE A 95 1.07 -12.91 9.58
C ILE A 95 1.70 -11.59 10.02
N SER A 96 2.71 -11.67 10.88
CA SER A 96 3.54 -10.52 11.25
C SER A 96 4.11 -9.87 9.99
N GLY A 97 3.97 -8.56 9.88
CA GLY A 97 4.56 -7.76 8.83
C GLY A 97 5.83 -7.08 9.30
N GLU A 98 6.45 -6.32 8.41
CA GLU A 98 7.46 -5.33 8.75
C GLU A 98 6.86 -3.94 8.53
N ASP A 99 7.48 -2.91 9.12
CA ASP A 99 7.14 -1.54 8.76
C ASP A 99 7.62 -1.28 7.33
N LEU A 100 6.66 -1.13 6.42
CA LEU A 100 6.90 -1.04 4.99
C LEU A 100 6.27 0.23 4.44
N ASN A 101 6.88 0.77 3.39
CA ASN A 101 6.34 1.87 2.61
C ASN A 101 5.92 1.41 1.21
N LEU A 102 5.34 2.34 0.45
CA LEU A 102 4.82 2.05 -0.88
C LEU A 102 5.93 1.58 -1.85
N ALA A 103 7.17 2.05 -1.72
CA ALA A 103 8.27 1.61 -2.56
C ALA A 103 8.61 0.13 -2.31
N ASP A 104 8.62 -0.31 -1.04
CA ASP A 104 8.86 -1.72 -0.69
C ASP A 104 7.76 -2.63 -1.25
N VAL A 105 6.51 -2.18 -1.16
CA VAL A 105 5.34 -2.90 -1.71
C VAL A 105 5.44 -3.01 -3.22
N LEU A 106 5.77 -1.91 -3.92
CA LEU A 106 5.91 -1.94 -5.38
C LEU A 106 7.06 -2.85 -5.82
N ALA A 107 8.20 -2.82 -5.12
CA ALA A 107 9.32 -3.72 -5.39
C ALA A 107 8.93 -5.20 -5.19
N TYR A 108 8.23 -5.53 -4.10
CA TYR A 108 7.71 -6.88 -3.87
C TYR A 108 6.80 -7.33 -5.02
N ILE A 109 5.87 -6.47 -5.44
CA ILE A 109 4.92 -6.80 -6.50
C ILE A 109 5.62 -6.95 -7.85
N GLU A 110 6.59 -6.08 -8.17
CA GLU A 110 7.39 -6.19 -9.38
C GLU A 110 8.07 -7.56 -9.49
N MET A 111 8.66 -8.04 -8.39
CA MET A 111 9.26 -9.37 -8.34
C MET A 111 8.24 -10.49 -8.59
N LYS A 112 6.97 -10.31 -8.22
CA LYS A 112 5.92 -11.34 -8.36
C LYS A 112 5.18 -11.31 -9.70
N ILE A 113 5.27 -10.23 -10.45
CA ILE A 113 4.66 -10.10 -11.78
C ILE A 113 5.65 -10.43 -12.91
N LYS A 114 6.95 -10.38 -12.63
CA LYS A 114 8.01 -10.77 -13.58
C LYS A 114 8.19 -12.30 -13.69
N ASP A 115 7.66 -13.06 -12.75
CA ASP A 115 7.57 -14.53 -12.75
C ASP A 115 6.25 -15.01 -13.40
#